data_AF-A0A7C4B7P1-F1
#
_entry.id   AF-A0A7C4B7P1-F1
#
_cell.length_a   1.000
_cell.length_b   1.000
_cell.length_c   1.000
_cell.angle_alpha   90.00
_cell.angle_beta   90.00
_cell.angle_gamma   90.00
#
_symmetry.space_group_name_H-M   'P 1'
#
loop_
_entity.id
_entity.type
_entity.pdbx_description
1 polymer ?
#
loop_
_entity_poly.entity_id
_entity_poly.type
_entity_poly.pdbx_seq_one_letter_code
_entity_poly.pdbx_strand_id
1 'polypeptide(L)'
;MNKIFLSIITILAVVAVTATATLALFSDTETSTGNTFAAGTLNLNLDGANTNVVKFNLPNIKPGDSGCAYWTVKNVGTVDGYLDLENKTVVNYENTCIDSETEIGDSSCGPGTDQGELGGELSYVIFDDFDYDCMQDGGETQYAFGDFNNLPGKVIADIALPAGAEKYLALSWSLSFNAGNYIQTDSVVLGMTFKLRQTTGQ
;
A
#
# COMPACT_ATOMS: atom_id res chain seq x y z
N MET A 1 69.72 48.95 46.62
CA MET A 1 68.24 48.81 46.44
C MET A 1 67.78 48.73 44.97
N ASN A 2 68.56 49.15 43.97
CA ASN A 2 68.04 49.38 42.60
C ASN A 2 67.90 48.12 41.72
N LYS A 3 68.47 46.97 42.11
CA LYS A 3 68.41 45.72 41.32
C LYS A 3 67.18 44.86 41.63
N ILE A 4 66.62 44.98 42.85
CA ILE A 4 65.44 44.22 43.28
C ILE A 4 64.17 44.86 42.73
N PHE A 5 64.09 46.19 42.73
CA PHE A 5 62.99 46.93 42.11
C PHE A 5 62.91 46.71 40.59
N LEU A 6 64.07 46.65 39.91
CA LEU A 6 64.10 46.39 38.47
C LEU A 6 63.64 44.95 38.16
N SER A 7 64.03 43.98 39.00
CA SER A 7 63.58 42.58 38.89
C SER A 7 62.07 42.43 39.10
N ILE A 8 61.51 43.10 40.11
CA ILE A 8 60.06 43.09 40.38
C ILE A 8 59.27 43.76 39.25
N ILE A 9 59.79 44.86 38.69
CA ILE A 9 59.18 45.53 37.52
C ILE A 9 59.26 44.64 36.28
N THR A 10 60.37 43.93 36.05
CA THR A 10 60.47 42.99 34.92
C THR A 10 59.58 41.77 35.09
N ILE A 11 59.41 41.25 36.31
CA ILE A 11 58.49 40.13 36.57
C ILE A 11 57.04 40.59 36.41
N LEU A 12 56.67 41.78 36.91
CA LEU A 12 55.35 42.38 36.67
C LEU A 12 55.10 42.68 35.19
N ALA A 13 56.11 43.15 34.45
CA ALA A 13 56.01 43.38 33.01
C ALA A 13 55.89 42.07 32.22
N VAL A 14 56.59 41.00 32.62
CA VAL A 14 56.46 39.68 32.00
C VAL A 14 55.09 39.07 32.32
N VAL A 15 54.58 39.19 33.55
CA VAL A 15 53.22 38.76 33.90
C VAL A 15 52.15 39.57 33.15
N ALA A 16 52.37 40.87 32.91
CA ALA A 16 51.48 41.71 32.11
C ALA A 16 51.50 41.35 30.62
N VAL A 17 52.64 40.90 30.08
CA VAL A 17 52.76 40.46 28.67
C VAL A 17 52.28 39.03 28.46
N THR A 18 52.36 38.15 29.47
CA THR A 18 51.80 36.78 29.39
C THR A 18 50.31 36.72 29.73
N ALA A 19 49.75 37.77 30.34
CA ALA A 19 48.32 37.86 30.67
C ALA A 19 47.46 38.46 29.54
N THR A 20 48.05 39.04 28.49
CA THR A 20 47.35 39.23 27.20
C THR A 20 47.32 37.89 26.48
N ALA A 21 46.45 37.06 27.04
CA ALA A 21 46.03 35.76 26.58
C ALA A 21 46.15 35.60 25.05
N THR A 22 46.98 34.66 24.61
CA THR A 22 46.67 33.89 23.40
C THR A 22 45.42 33.07 23.67
N LEU A 23 44.26 33.74 23.72
CA LEU A 23 42.99 33.10 23.45
C LEU A 23 42.98 32.83 21.94
N ALA A 24 43.64 31.76 21.52
CA ALA A 24 43.30 31.13 20.25
C ALA A 24 41.96 30.39 20.48
N LEU A 25 40.90 31.17 20.65
CA LEU A 25 39.53 30.69 20.61
C LEU A 25 39.17 30.49 19.13
N PHE A 26 39.77 29.49 18.51
CA PHE A 26 39.28 28.97 17.24
C PHE A 26 38.08 28.08 17.54
N SER A 27 36.95 28.74 17.77
CA SER A 27 35.64 28.14 17.65
C SER A 27 35.07 28.63 16.33
N ASP A 28 35.04 27.76 15.33
CA ASP A 28 34.17 27.96 14.19
C ASP A 28 32.87 27.21 14.46
N THR A 29 31.75 27.92 14.36
CA THR A 29 30.42 27.31 14.37
C THR A 29 29.93 27.39 12.95
N GLU A 30 30.17 26.33 12.20
CA GLU A 30 29.59 26.15 10.87
C GLU A 30 28.09 25.91 11.03
N THR A 31 27.33 26.99 10.93
CA THR A 31 25.87 26.88 10.80
C THR A 31 25.59 26.61 9.33
N SER A 32 25.20 25.38 8.98
CA SER A 32 24.67 25.10 7.65
C SER A 32 23.34 25.82 7.46
N THR A 33 23.42 27.09 7.06
CA THR A 33 22.28 27.91 6.66
C THR A 33 21.97 27.57 5.21
N GLY A 34 20.97 26.71 5.01
CA GLY A 34 20.65 26.16 3.70
C GLY A 34 20.48 24.64 3.67
N ASN A 35 20.68 23.94 4.80
CA ASN A 35 20.23 22.55 4.92
C ASN A 35 18.70 22.49 4.82
N THR A 36 18.22 22.29 3.60
CA THR A 36 16.84 21.88 3.36
C THR A 36 16.84 20.37 3.57
N PHE A 37 16.45 19.92 4.76
CA PHE A 37 16.05 18.52 4.92
C PHE A 37 14.76 18.35 4.13
N ALA A 38 14.86 18.04 2.84
CA ALA A 38 13.72 17.56 2.09
C ALA A 38 13.31 16.23 2.72
N ALA A 39 12.29 16.25 3.56
CA ALA A 39 11.68 15.03 4.05
C ALA A 39 11.24 14.24 2.82
N GLY A 40 11.75 13.03 2.68
CA GLY A 40 11.35 12.18 1.57
C GLY A 40 9.86 11.86 1.68
N THR A 41 9.19 11.75 0.54
CA THR A 41 7.74 11.48 0.52
C THR A 41 7.48 10.00 0.32
N LEU A 42 6.42 9.49 0.94
CA LEU A 42 5.84 8.20 0.64
C LEU A 42 4.55 8.46 -0.15
N ASN A 43 4.49 8.04 -1.40
CA ASN A 43 3.37 8.39 -2.28
C ASN A 43 3.03 7.20 -3.19
N LEU A 44 1.84 6.65 -2.98
CA LEU A 44 1.33 5.52 -3.75
C LEU A 44 0.44 6.02 -4.87
N ASN A 45 0.78 5.61 -6.08
CA ASN A 45 -0.01 5.87 -7.27
C ASN A 45 -0.56 4.53 -7.79
N LEU A 46 -1.87 4.48 -8.00
CA LEU A 46 -2.62 3.36 -8.56
C LEU A 46 -3.15 3.80 -9.94
N ASP A 47 -2.67 3.17 -11.01
CA ASP A 47 -3.08 3.43 -12.39
C ASP A 47 -3.00 4.91 -12.82
N GLY A 48 -1.99 5.64 -12.35
CA GLY A 48 -1.84 7.07 -12.65
C GLY A 48 -2.54 8.00 -11.66
N ALA A 49 -3.33 7.50 -10.70
CA ALA A 49 -4.06 8.29 -9.71
C ALA A 49 -3.65 7.97 -8.26
N ASN A 50 -3.83 8.93 -7.33
CA ASN A 50 -3.58 8.71 -5.89
C ASN A 50 -4.88 8.32 -5.14
N THR A 51 -5.81 7.65 -5.83
CA THR A 51 -7.10 7.26 -5.28
C THR A 51 -7.31 5.77 -5.46
N ASN A 52 -7.82 5.11 -4.42
CA ASN A 52 -8.28 3.75 -4.51
C ASN A 52 -9.57 3.68 -5.34
N VAL A 53 -9.63 2.79 -6.33
CA VAL A 53 -10.76 2.65 -7.25
C VAL A 53 -11.42 1.29 -7.01
N VAL A 54 -12.72 1.29 -6.74
CA VAL A 54 -13.52 0.05 -6.73
C VAL A 54 -13.57 -0.48 -8.16
N LYS A 55 -12.91 -1.61 -8.43
CA LYS A 55 -12.82 -2.19 -9.77
C LYS A 55 -13.84 -3.30 -10.04
N PHE A 56 -14.44 -3.87 -9.00
CA PHE A 56 -15.36 -4.99 -9.13
C PHE A 56 -16.73 -4.61 -8.59
N ASN A 57 -17.61 -4.27 -9.54
CA ASN A 57 -19.04 -4.27 -9.39
C ASN A 57 -19.58 -5.21 -10.46
N LEU A 58 -19.99 -6.42 -10.07
CA LEU A 58 -20.26 -7.53 -10.98
C LEU A 58 -21.76 -7.85 -10.99
N PRO A 59 -22.57 -7.12 -11.79
CA PRO A 59 -23.98 -7.46 -12.00
C PRO A 59 -24.16 -8.41 -13.18
N ASN A 60 -25.26 -9.18 -13.17
CA ASN A 60 -25.68 -10.01 -14.30
C ASN A 60 -24.65 -11.07 -14.74
N ILE A 61 -23.90 -11.63 -13.79
CA ILE A 61 -22.95 -12.70 -14.07
C ILE A 61 -23.72 -14.00 -14.32
N LYS A 62 -23.31 -14.74 -15.37
CA LYS A 62 -23.89 -16.04 -15.72
C LYS A 62 -22.84 -17.14 -15.77
N PRO A 63 -23.22 -18.42 -15.63
CA PRO A 63 -22.28 -19.53 -15.66
C PRO A 63 -21.31 -19.48 -16.86
N GLY A 64 -20.02 -19.63 -16.59
CA GLY A 64 -18.94 -19.56 -17.60
C GLY A 64 -18.38 -18.16 -17.85
N ASP A 65 -18.99 -17.11 -17.29
CA ASP A 65 -18.42 -15.76 -17.36
C ASP A 65 -17.10 -15.68 -16.56
N SER A 66 -16.22 -14.83 -17.03
CA SER A 66 -14.95 -14.51 -16.38
C SER A 66 -14.58 -13.06 -16.65
N GLY A 67 -13.66 -12.54 -15.84
CA GLY A 67 -13.15 -11.20 -16.01
C GLY A 67 -11.90 -10.97 -15.18
N CYS A 68 -11.31 -9.80 -15.35
CA CYS A 68 -10.08 -9.41 -14.68
C CYS A 68 -10.03 -7.90 -14.50
N ALA A 69 -9.32 -7.49 -13.46
CA ALA A 69 -8.79 -6.14 -13.37
C ALA A 69 -7.34 -6.19 -12.89
N TYR A 70 -6.52 -5.31 -13.45
CA TYR A 70 -5.13 -5.13 -13.04
C TYR A 70 -4.92 -3.75 -12.41
N TRP A 71 -3.83 -3.60 -11.67
CA TRP A 71 -3.35 -2.36 -11.10
C TRP A 71 -1.87 -2.21 -11.37
N THR A 72 -1.48 -1.02 -11.83
CA THR A 72 -0.10 -0.56 -11.76
C THR A 72 0.08 0.20 -10.45
N VAL A 73 0.89 -0.35 -9.55
CA VAL A 73 1.14 0.17 -8.22
C VAL A 73 2.54 0.75 -8.17
N LYS A 74 2.66 2.07 -8.04
CA LYS A 74 3.93 2.78 -8.07
C LYS A 74 4.20 3.54 -6.79
N ASN A 75 5.40 3.40 -6.25
CA ASN A 75 5.92 4.33 -5.25
C ASN A 75 6.56 5.53 -5.97
N VAL A 76 5.79 6.61 -6.17
CA VAL A 76 6.29 7.87 -6.76
C VAL A 76 6.97 8.78 -5.73
N GLY A 77 7.13 8.28 -4.50
CA GLY A 77 7.86 8.94 -3.44
C GLY A 77 9.38 8.85 -3.61
N THR A 78 10.10 9.33 -2.59
CA THR A 78 11.57 9.31 -2.54
C THR A 78 12.08 8.45 -1.37
N VAL A 79 11.19 7.71 -0.71
CA VAL A 79 11.50 6.83 0.42
C VAL A 79 11.03 5.42 0.06
N ASP A 80 11.89 4.44 0.35
CA ASP A 80 11.54 3.04 0.18
C ASP A 80 10.37 2.66 1.09
N GLY A 81 9.44 1.90 0.55
CA GLY A 81 8.25 1.46 1.28
C GLY A 81 7.98 -0.02 1.11
N TYR A 82 6.93 -0.45 1.77
CA TYR A 82 6.37 -1.78 1.74
C TYR A 82 4.89 -1.66 1.37
N LEU A 83 4.48 -2.39 0.34
CA LEU A 83 3.13 -2.47 -0.14
C LEU A 83 2.36 -3.53 0.66
N ASP A 84 1.19 -3.12 1.13
CA ASP A 84 0.17 -3.99 1.68
C ASP A 84 -1.11 -3.88 0.84
N LEU A 85 -1.79 -5.00 0.67
CA LEU A 85 -3.14 -5.08 0.12
C LEU A 85 -4.03 -5.64 1.22
N GLU A 86 -4.79 -4.76 1.85
CA GLU A 86 -5.57 -5.03 3.05
C GLU A 86 -6.96 -4.41 2.97
N ASN A 87 -7.80 -4.70 3.97
CA ASN A 87 -9.17 -4.20 4.10
C ASN A 87 -10.01 -4.52 2.85
N LYS A 88 -10.49 -5.77 2.81
CA LYS A 88 -11.49 -6.18 1.84
C LYS A 88 -12.89 -5.82 2.34
N THR A 89 -13.74 -5.36 1.43
CA THR A 89 -15.20 -5.33 1.64
C THR A 89 -15.81 -6.16 0.54
N VAL A 90 -16.56 -7.19 0.91
CA VAL A 90 -17.36 -7.99 -0.02
C VAL A 90 -18.80 -7.80 0.40
N VAL A 91 -19.59 -7.26 -0.49
CA VAL A 91 -21.03 -7.04 -0.27
C VAL A 91 -21.76 -7.83 -1.33
N ASN A 92 -22.54 -8.82 -0.89
CA ASN A 92 -23.38 -9.62 -1.77
C ASN A 92 -24.79 -9.06 -1.76
N TYR A 93 -25.35 -8.82 -2.94
CA TYR A 93 -26.70 -8.33 -3.08
C TYR A 93 -27.55 -9.40 -3.75
N GLU A 94 -28.62 -9.77 -3.06
CA GLU A 94 -29.80 -10.30 -3.70
C GLU A 94 -30.57 -9.10 -4.26
N ASN A 95 -30.72 -9.03 -5.57
CA ASN A 95 -31.32 -7.88 -6.24
C ASN A 95 -32.82 -8.08 -6.44
N THR A 96 -33.24 -9.28 -6.83
CA THR A 96 -34.63 -9.66 -7.08
C THR A 96 -34.72 -11.17 -7.28
N CYS A 97 -35.86 -11.80 -7.02
CA CYS A 97 -36.02 -13.20 -7.40
C CYS A 97 -36.82 -13.34 -8.69
N ILE A 98 -36.33 -14.20 -9.57
CA ILE A 98 -37.11 -14.71 -10.70
C ILE A 98 -37.58 -16.14 -10.47
N ASP A 99 -38.54 -16.59 -11.29
CA ASP A 99 -39.14 -17.93 -11.17
C ASP A 99 -38.08 -19.03 -11.04
N SER A 100 -37.02 -18.96 -11.86
CA SER A 100 -35.93 -19.94 -11.87
C SER A 100 -35.15 -20.07 -10.56
N GLU A 101 -35.19 -19.07 -9.69
CA GLU A 101 -34.56 -19.07 -8.36
C GLU A 101 -35.51 -19.64 -7.32
N THR A 102 -36.77 -19.19 -7.38
CA THR A 102 -37.82 -19.67 -6.49
C THR A 102 -38.13 -21.16 -6.71
N GLU A 103 -38.05 -21.64 -7.95
CA GLU A 103 -38.34 -23.04 -8.32
C GLU A 103 -37.33 -24.03 -7.73
N ILE A 104 -36.09 -23.60 -7.50
CA ILE A 104 -35.05 -24.43 -6.87
C ILE A 104 -34.95 -24.21 -5.36
N GLY A 105 -35.84 -23.40 -4.79
CA GLY A 105 -35.93 -23.17 -3.35
C GLY A 105 -34.81 -22.30 -2.81
N ASP A 106 -34.42 -21.27 -3.56
CA ASP A 106 -33.44 -20.29 -3.09
C ASP A 106 -33.87 -19.64 -1.76
N SER A 107 -32.95 -19.63 -0.81
CA SER A 107 -33.21 -19.30 0.59
C SER A 107 -32.94 -17.84 0.94
N SER A 108 -32.11 -17.14 0.16
CA SER A 108 -31.87 -15.69 0.28
C SER A 108 -32.95 -14.87 -0.42
N CYS A 109 -33.80 -15.53 -1.21
CA CYS A 109 -34.73 -14.89 -2.11
C CYS A 109 -35.52 -13.71 -1.50
N GLY A 110 -35.22 -12.51 -1.99
CA GLY A 110 -35.85 -11.24 -1.65
C GLY A 110 -34.81 -10.12 -1.60
N PRO A 111 -35.05 -8.94 -2.21
CA PRO A 111 -34.02 -7.91 -2.32
C PRO A 111 -33.36 -7.57 -0.98
N GLY A 112 -32.03 -7.67 -0.91
CA GLY A 112 -31.30 -7.46 0.32
C GLY A 112 -29.79 -7.37 0.17
N THR A 113 -29.21 -6.63 1.10
CA THR A 113 -27.75 -6.49 1.24
C THR A 113 -27.22 -7.59 2.15
N ASP A 114 -26.06 -8.14 1.80
CA ASP A 114 -25.40 -9.27 2.44
C ASP A 114 -26.26 -10.55 2.41
N GLN A 115 -27.02 -10.74 1.32
CA GLN A 115 -27.94 -11.87 1.15
C GLN A 115 -27.63 -12.75 -0.06
N GLY A 116 -27.18 -12.19 -1.18
CA GLY A 116 -26.90 -12.98 -2.39
C GLY A 116 -25.77 -13.99 -2.25
N GLU A 117 -25.82 -15.04 -3.06
CA GLU A 117 -24.94 -16.20 -3.04
C GLU A 117 -23.76 -16.06 -4.01
N LEU A 118 -23.84 -15.18 -5.00
CA LEU A 118 -22.87 -15.07 -6.09
C LEU A 118 -21.40 -14.96 -5.63
N GLY A 119 -21.11 -14.21 -4.56
CA GLY A 119 -19.74 -14.08 -4.04
C GLY A 119 -19.13 -15.39 -3.52
N GLY A 120 -19.95 -16.38 -3.16
CA GLY A 120 -19.49 -17.72 -2.78
C GLY A 120 -19.17 -18.61 -3.98
N GLU A 121 -19.74 -18.30 -5.15
CA GLU A 121 -19.56 -19.07 -6.39
C GLU A 121 -18.47 -18.49 -7.30
N LEU A 122 -18.14 -17.20 -7.14
CA LEU A 122 -17.09 -16.53 -7.88
C LEU A 122 -15.71 -16.91 -7.35
N SER A 123 -15.00 -17.73 -8.13
CA SER A 123 -13.59 -18.02 -7.88
C SER A 123 -12.71 -16.84 -8.28
N TYR A 124 -11.65 -16.59 -7.54
CA TYR A 124 -10.67 -15.55 -7.80
C TYR A 124 -9.23 -16.06 -7.65
N VAL A 125 -8.32 -15.35 -8.29
CA VAL A 125 -6.88 -15.41 -8.05
C VAL A 125 -6.30 -14.00 -8.09
N ILE A 126 -5.41 -13.69 -7.15
CA ILE A 126 -4.64 -12.44 -7.10
C ILE A 126 -3.17 -12.79 -7.28
N PHE A 127 -2.52 -12.18 -8.26
CA PHE A 127 -1.16 -12.51 -8.67
C PHE A 127 -0.43 -11.28 -9.21
N ASP A 128 0.89 -11.38 -9.34
CA ASP A 128 1.66 -10.43 -10.17
C ASP A 128 1.26 -10.61 -11.62
N ASP A 129 1.02 -9.55 -12.38
CA ASP A 129 0.65 -9.65 -13.81
C ASP A 129 1.60 -8.77 -14.62
N PHE A 130 2.73 -9.34 -15.04
CA PHE A 130 3.85 -8.55 -15.57
C PHE A 130 3.65 -8.11 -17.01
N ASP A 131 2.80 -8.80 -17.77
CA ASP A 131 2.53 -8.52 -19.17
C ASP A 131 1.09 -8.06 -19.45
N TYR A 132 0.26 -7.95 -18.42
CA TYR A 132 -1.11 -7.44 -18.46
C TYR A 132 -2.06 -8.31 -19.27
N ASP A 133 -1.83 -9.62 -19.30
CA ASP A 133 -2.65 -10.56 -20.05
C ASP A 133 -3.78 -11.20 -19.20
N CYS A 134 -3.82 -10.89 -17.90
CA CYS A 134 -4.79 -11.40 -16.93
C CYS A 134 -4.74 -12.93 -16.72
N MET A 135 -3.65 -13.57 -17.08
CA MET A 135 -3.39 -14.99 -16.89
C MET A 135 -2.20 -15.17 -15.97
N GLN A 136 -2.30 -16.10 -15.02
CA GLN A 136 -1.17 -16.38 -14.16
C GLN A 136 -0.12 -17.23 -14.89
N ASP A 137 1.04 -16.64 -15.10
CA ASP A 137 2.13 -17.21 -15.87
C ASP A 137 3.34 -17.65 -15.02
N GLY A 138 4.27 -18.34 -15.68
CA GLY A 138 5.51 -18.79 -15.06
C GLY A 138 6.40 -17.62 -14.63
N GLY A 139 6.56 -17.45 -13.31
CA GLY A 139 7.36 -16.36 -12.72
C GLY A 139 6.52 -15.33 -11.98
N GLU A 140 5.20 -15.39 -12.11
CA GLU A 140 4.27 -14.55 -11.39
C GLU A 140 3.93 -15.12 -10.02
N THR A 141 4.00 -14.27 -9.00
CA THR A 141 3.69 -14.69 -7.63
C THR A 141 2.19 -14.67 -7.41
N GLN A 142 1.61 -15.81 -7.03
CA GLN A 142 0.24 -15.87 -6.52
C GLN A 142 0.20 -15.42 -5.05
N TYR A 143 -0.66 -14.46 -4.74
CA TYR A 143 -0.84 -13.95 -3.37
C TYR A 143 -2.04 -14.58 -2.67
N ALA A 144 -3.16 -14.75 -3.38
CA ALA A 144 -4.36 -15.36 -2.82
C ALA A 144 -5.23 -15.97 -3.92
N PHE A 145 -6.03 -16.95 -3.54
CA PHE A 145 -7.04 -17.56 -4.38
C PHE A 145 -8.17 -18.11 -3.50
N GLY A 146 -9.35 -18.33 -4.09
CA GLY A 146 -10.52 -18.87 -3.39
C GLY A 146 -11.80 -18.29 -3.96
N ASP A 147 -12.83 -18.18 -3.14
CA ASP A 147 -14.07 -17.46 -3.46
C ASP A 147 -14.11 -16.07 -2.80
N PHE A 148 -14.91 -15.16 -3.35
CA PHE A 148 -14.95 -13.77 -2.85
C PHE A 148 -15.35 -13.70 -1.37
N ASN A 149 -16.29 -14.54 -0.91
CA ASN A 149 -16.71 -14.58 0.49
C ASN A 149 -15.54 -14.88 1.44
N ASN A 150 -14.63 -15.77 1.03
CA ASN A 150 -13.47 -16.20 1.81
C ASN A 150 -12.15 -15.48 1.52
N LEU A 151 -12.17 -14.35 0.80
CA LEU A 151 -10.98 -13.54 0.53
C LEU A 151 -10.25 -13.13 1.85
N PRO A 152 -8.91 -13.12 1.96
CA PRO A 152 -8.27 -12.83 3.23
C PRO A 152 -8.32 -11.33 3.56
N GLY A 153 -8.42 -10.97 4.85
CA GLY A 153 -8.43 -9.57 5.29
C GLY A 153 -7.13 -8.80 5.00
N LYS A 154 -6.02 -9.53 4.86
CA LYS A 154 -4.72 -9.07 4.38
C LYS A 154 -4.25 -10.04 3.30
N VAL A 155 -4.19 -9.58 2.05
CA VAL A 155 -3.83 -10.38 0.87
C VAL A 155 -2.33 -10.30 0.62
N ILE A 156 -1.80 -9.07 0.57
CA ILE A 156 -0.37 -8.81 0.41
C ILE A 156 0.10 -8.16 1.70
N ALA A 157 1.22 -8.65 2.22
CA ALA A 157 1.84 -8.15 3.42
C ALA A 157 3.30 -7.82 3.17
N ASP A 158 3.67 -6.58 3.46
CA ASP A 158 5.05 -6.15 3.62
C ASP A 158 5.95 -6.43 2.40
N ILE A 159 5.40 -6.28 1.18
CA ILE A 159 6.19 -6.47 -0.05
C ILE A 159 6.97 -5.20 -0.34
N ALA A 160 8.30 -5.29 -0.42
CA ALA A 160 9.14 -4.14 -0.72
C ALA A 160 8.72 -3.47 -2.05
N LEU A 161 8.46 -2.16 -1.98
CA LEU A 161 8.23 -1.28 -3.12
C LEU A 161 9.13 -0.04 -2.95
N PRO A 162 10.42 -0.15 -3.35
CA PRO A 162 11.38 0.93 -3.23
C PRO A 162 10.94 2.22 -3.93
N ALA A 163 11.55 3.35 -3.58
CA ALA A 163 11.28 4.62 -4.23
C ALA A 163 11.50 4.53 -5.75
N GLY A 164 10.49 4.95 -6.52
CA GLY A 164 10.50 4.89 -7.99
C GLY A 164 10.15 3.52 -8.59
N ALA A 165 10.00 2.47 -7.77
CA ALA A 165 9.63 1.14 -8.24
C ALA A 165 8.14 1.00 -8.54
N GLU A 166 7.82 0.04 -9.40
CA GLU A 166 6.47 -0.33 -9.82
C GLU A 166 6.22 -1.81 -9.59
N LYS A 167 4.96 -2.16 -9.34
CA LYS A 167 4.47 -3.52 -9.26
C LYS A 167 3.17 -3.62 -10.04
N TYR A 168 3.00 -4.72 -10.76
CA TYR A 168 1.82 -4.98 -11.57
C TYR A 168 1.07 -6.14 -10.93
N LEU A 169 -0.19 -5.93 -10.60
CA LEU A 169 -1.03 -6.89 -9.89
C LEU A 169 -2.31 -7.10 -10.67
N ALA A 170 -2.80 -8.33 -10.73
CA ALA A 170 -4.12 -8.64 -11.25
C ALA A 170 -4.98 -9.36 -10.23
N LEU A 171 -6.29 -9.19 -10.37
CA LEU A 171 -7.32 -10.08 -9.84
C LEU A 171 -8.13 -10.59 -11.02
N SER A 172 -8.02 -11.88 -11.28
CA SER A 172 -8.85 -12.59 -12.26
C SER A 172 -9.94 -13.38 -11.53
N TRP A 173 -11.14 -13.40 -12.08
CA TRP A 173 -12.29 -14.12 -11.53
C TRP A 173 -13.00 -14.93 -12.60
N SER A 174 -13.67 -16.00 -12.17
CA SER A 174 -14.47 -16.85 -13.04
C SER A 174 -15.65 -17.46 -12.29
N LEU A 175 -16.75 -17.64 -13.00
CA LEU A 175 -17.89 -18.41 -12.54
C LEU A 175 -17.93 -19.78 -13.25
N SER A 176 -18.14 -20.85 -12.49
CA SER A 176 -18.26 -22.21 -13.02
C SER A 176 -19.39 -22.33 -14.04
N PHE A 177 -19.19 -23.12 -15.10
CA PHE A 177 -20.28 -23.50 -16.03
C PHE A 177 -21.40 -24.31 -15.36
N ASN A 178 -21.12 -24.86 -14.17
CA ASN A 178 -22.08 -25.63 -13.38
C ASN A 178 -22.71 -24.81 -12.24
N ALA A 179 -22.48 -23.49 -12.18
CA ALA A 179 -23.09 -22.65 -11.16
C ALA A 179 -24.63 -22.75 -11.25
N GLY A 180 -25.26 -22.86 -10.08
CA GLY A 180 -26.70 -23.06 -9.99
C GLY A 180 -27.50 -21.83 -10.37
N ASN A 181 -28.81 -21.99 -10.48
CA ASN A 181 -29.70 -20.88 -10.82
C ASN A 181 -29.94 -19.90 -9.67
N TYR A 182 -29.52 -20.22 -8.44
CA TYR A 182 -29.76 -19.45 -7.19
C TYR A 182 -28.86 -18.23 -7.04
N ILE A 183 -28.03 -17.95 -8.04
CA ILE A 183 -27.18 -16.75 -8.11
C ILE A 183 -27.65 -15.81 -9.23
N GLN A 184 -28.85 -16.05 -9.78
CA GLN A 184 -29.30 -15.23 -10.89
C GLN A 184 -29.69 -13.87 -10.35
N THR A 185 -29.59 -12.84 -11.19
CA THR A 185 -29.85 -11.45 -10.76
C THR A 185 -28.91 -10.89 -9.69
N ASP A 186 -28.26 -11.72 -8.86
CA ASP A 186 -27.31 -11.35 -7.82
C ASP A 186 -26.21 -10.45 -8.36
N SER A 187 -25.65 -9.68 -7.43
CA SER A 187 -24.42 -8.95 -7.69
C SER A 187 -23.49 -8.96 -6.51
N VAL A 188 -22.20 -8.91 -6.79
CA VAL A 188 -21.16 -8.73 -5.76
C VAL A 188 -20.38 -7.45 -6.00
N VAL A 189 -20.11 -6.73 -4.92
CA VAL A 189 -19.20 -5.59 -4.92
C VAL A 189 -17.99 -5.94 -4.06
N LEU A 190 -16.81 -5.87 -4.68
CA LEU A 190 -15.53 -6.06 -4.00
C LEU A 190 -14.75 -4.74 -3.93
N GLY A 191 -14.46 -4.32 -2.71
CA GLY A 191 -13.52 -3.26 -2.39
C GLY A 191 -12.22 -3.84 -1.83
N MET A 192 -11.09 -3.25 -2.22
CA MET A 192 -9.76 -3.63 -1.75
C MET A 192 -8.96 -2.37 -1.50
N THR A 193 -8.06 -2.34 -0.50
CA THR A 193 -7.25 -1.15 -0.19
C THR A 193 -5.76 -1.44 -0.28
N PHE A 194 -5.07 -0.70 -1.14
CA PHE A 194 -3.60 -0.67 -1.17
C PHE A 194 -3.07 0.36 -0.18
N LYS A 195 -2.05 -0.02 0.59
CA LYS A 195 -1.31 0.87 1.47
C LYS A 195 0.17 0.75 1.21
N LEU A 196 0.86 1.89 1.22
CA LEU A 196 2.31 1.95 1.20
C LEU A 196 2.77 2.40 2.58
N ARG A 197 3.63 1.60 3.23
CA ARG A 197 4.14 1.82 4.58
C ARG A 197 5.66 1.93 4.58
N GLN A 198 6.24 2.67 5.52
CA GLN A 198 7.70 2.86 5.57
C GLN A 198 8.43 1.66 6.21
N THR A 199 7.76 0.90 7.08
CA THR A 199 8.32 -0.26 7.80
C THR A 199 7.36 -1.42 7.77
N THR A 200 7.88 -2.64 7.88
CA THR A 200 7.08 -3.87 7.92
C THR A 200 6.27 -4.01 9.21
N GLY A 201 5.11 -4.69 9.16
CA GLY A 201 4.35 -5.11 10.35
C GLY A 201 3.48 -4.02 10.98
N GLN A 202 3.14 -2.99 10.21
CA GLN A 202 2.22 -1.90 10.58
C GLN A 202 0.82 -2.10 9.95
#